data_AF-A0A8T4SYG7-F1
#
_entry.id   AF-A0A8T4SYG7-F1
#
_cell.length_a   1.000
_cell.length_b   1.000
_cell.length_c   1.000
_cell.angle_alpha   90.00
_cell.angle_beta   90.00
_cell.angle_gamma   90.00
#
_symmetry.space_group_name_H-M   'P 1'
#
loop_
_entity.id
_entity.type
_entity.pdbx_description
1 polymer ?
#
loop_
_entity_poly.entity_id
_entity_poly.type
_entity_poly.pdbx_seq_one_letter_code
_entity_poly.pdbx_strand_id
1 'polypeptide(L)' 'MIKKAVGKRIVSSDVEVGTFLSGGVDSSLVTLIAADLIKNRLKTFGVSYKKHDELPYIKYIAEKT' A
#
# COMPACT_ATOMS: atom_id res chain seq x y z
N MET A 1 6.20 -16.38 1.79
CA MET A 1 5.21 -16.26 2.88
C MET A 1 4.39 -14.96 2.81
N ILE A 2 5.02 -13.78 2.67
CA ILE A 2 4.32 -12.46 2.72
C ILE A 2 3.28 -12.29 1.59
N LYS A 3 3.63 -12.55 0.32
CA LYS A 3 2.68 -12.43 -0.81
C LYS A 3 1.38 -13.23 -0.60
N LYS A 4 1.50 -14.47 -0.08
CA LYS A 4 0.34 -15.31 0.28
C LYS A 4 -0.47 -14.71 1.42
N ALA A 5 0.18 -14.11 2.42
CA ALA A 5 -0.50 -13.48 3.55
C ALA A 5 -1.27 -12.21 3.14
N VAL A 6 -0.71 -11.39 2.25
CA VAL A 6 -1.37 -10.23 1.67
C VAL A 6 -2.54 -10.67 0.78
N GLY A 7 -2.32 -11.62 -0.13
CA GLY A 7 -3.36 -12.14 -1.01
C GLY A 7 -4.56 -12.72 -0.26
N LYS A 8 -4.34 -13.46 0.84
CA LYS A 8 -5.44 -13.96 1.69
C LYS A 8 -6.36 -12.85 2.22
N ARG A 9 -5.79 -11.68 2.57
CA ARG A 9 -6.55 -10.53 3.09
C ARG A 9 -7.32 -9.81 1.97
N ILE A 10 -6.77 -9.79 0.76
CA ILE A 10 -7.45 -9.22 -0.41
C ILE A 10 -8.63 -10.11 -0.81
N VAL A 11 -8.41 -11.42 -0.94
CA VAL A 11 -9.43 -12.39 -1.38
C VAL A 11 -10.57 -12.52 -0.36
N SER A 12 -10.32 -12.29 0.93
CA SER A 12 -11.35 -12.36 1.97
C SER A 12 -12.28 -11.14 2.03
N SER A 13 -12.07 -10.12 1.19
CA SER A 13 -12.89 -8.90 1.19
C SER A 13 -13.92 -8.96 0.08
N ASP A 14 -15.19 -8.79 0.43
CA ASP A 14 -16.29 -8.67 -0.53
C ASP A 14 -16.42 -7.25 -1.13
N VAL A 15 -15.59 -6.32 -0.65
CA VAL A 15 -15.55 -4.91 -1.08
C VAL A 15 -14.13 -4.52 -1.48
N GLU A 16 -14.01 -3.37 -2.14
CA GLU A 16 -12.72 -2.81 -2.57
C GLU A 16 -11.74 -2.67 -1.39
N VAL A 17 -10.48 -3.04 -1.62
CA VAL A 17 -9.40 -2.96 -0.63
C VAL A 17 -8.46 -1.83 -1.00
N GLY A 18 -8.07 -1.05 0.00
CA GLY A 18 -6.99 -0.07 -0.07
C GLY A 18 -5.88 -0.37 0.93
N THR A 19 -4.79 0.40 0.88
CA THR A 19 -3.70 0.27 1.86
C THR A 19 -3.34 1.62 2.49
N PHE A 20 -2.92 1.58 3.75
CA PHE A 20 -2.24 2.71 4.38
C PHE A 20 -0.76 2.66 4.02
N LEU A 21 -0.27 3.76 3.44
CA LEU A 21 1.10 3.94 2.98
C LEU A 21 1.74 5.07 3.80
N SER A 22 2.58 4.69 4.75
CA SER A 22 3.27 5.65 5.64
C SER A 22 4.52 6.25 5.00
N GLY A 23 5.12 5.56 4.02
CA GLY A 23 6.46 5.88 3.53
C GLY A 23 7.54 4.97 4.14
N GLY A 24 7.24 4.29 5.24
CA GLY A 24 8.09 3.25 5.83
C GLY A 24 8.11 1.95 5.00
N VAL A 25 9.19 1.17 5.18
CA VAL A 25 9.48 -0.06 4.42
C VAL A 25 8.37 -1.11 4.49
N ASP A 26 7.79 -1.32 5.69
CA ASP A 26 6.79 -2.38 5.88
C ASP A 26 5.48 -2.06 5.15
N SER A 27 4.99 -0.83 5.31
CA SER A 27 3.79 -0.37 4.60
C SER A 27 4.02 -0.38 3.08
N SER A 28 5.20 0.05 2.64
CA SER A 28 5.56 0.06 1.22
C SER A 28 5.59 -1.36 0.63
N LEU A 29 6.16 -2.33 1.34
CA LEU A 29 6.20 -3.73 0.91
C LEU A 29 4.79 -4.32 0.79
N VAL A 30 3.93 -4.10 1.79
CA VAL A 30 2.54 -4.58 1.75
C VAL A 30 1.76 -3.93 0.61
N THR A 31 1.89 -2.61 0.44
CA THR A 31 1.24 -1.83 -0.61
C THR A 31 1.65 -2.29 -2.00
N LEU A 32 2.95 -2.46 -2.28
CA LEU A 32 3.43 -2.92 -3.58
C LEU A 32 3.01 -4.36 -3.90
N ILE A 33 3.04 -5.24 -2.89
CA ILE A 33 2.55 -6.62 -3.05
C ILE A 33 1.05 -6.63 -3.32
N ALA A 34 0.27 -5.78 -2.63
CA ALA A 34 -1.17 -5.68 -2.84
C ALA A 34 -1.48 -5.13 -4.24
N ALA A 35 -0.73 -4.13 -4.71
CA ALA A 35 -0.89 -3.58 -6.06
C ALA A 35 -0.61 -4.62 -7.16
N ASP A 36 0.41 -5.47 -6.99
CA ASP A 36 0.72 -6.57 -7.91
C ASP A 36 -0.38 -7.66 -7.97
N LEU A 37 -1.21 -7.77 -6.92
CA LEU A 37 -2.26 -8.78 -6.81
C LEU A 37 -3.64 -8.28 -7.28
N ILE A 38 -3.85 -6.97 -7.36
CA ILE A 38 -5.13 -6.36 -7.77
C ILE A 38 -5.04 -5.92 -9.24
N LYS A 39 -6.06 -6.26 -10.04
CA LYS A 39 -6.08 -5.91 -11.48
C LYS A 39 -6.31 -4.41 -11.75
N ASN A 40 -6.99 -3.73 -10.84
CA ASN A 40 -7.27 -2.30 -10.90
C ASN A 40 -6.25 -1.54 -10.04
N ARG A 41 -6.11 -0.23 -10.28
CA ARG A 41 -5.22 0.62 -9.49
C ARG A 41 -5.59 0.58 -8.00
N LEU A 42 -4.64 0.20 -7.14
CA LEU A 42 -4.84 0.12 -5.70
C LEU A 42 -5.00 1.53 -5.10
N LYS A 43 -6.03 1.73 -4.28
CA LYS A 43 -6.19 2.97 -3.51
C LYS A 43 -5.21 2.98 -2.33
N THR A 44 -4.41 4.04 -2.23
CA THR A 44 -3.45 4.24 -1.14
C THR A 44 -3.80 5.49 -0.34
N PHE A 45 -3.61 5.43 0.97
CA PHE A 45 -3.88 6.53 1.90
C PHE A 45 -2.63 6.76 2.75
N GLY A 46 -2.12 8.00 2.77
CA GLY A 46 -0.94 8.36 3.55
C GLY A 46 -1.16 9.67 4.30
N VAL A 47 -0.51 9.79 5.45
CA VAL A 47 -0.49 11.01 6.27
C VAL A 47 0.97 11.38 6.50
N SER A 48 1.32 12.65 6.26
CA SER A 48 2.66 13.19 6.54
C SER A 48 2.52 14.41 7.46
N TYR A 49 3.53 14.63 8.31
CA TYR A 49 3.60 15.77 9.23
C TYR A 49 4.80 16.63 8.89
N LYS A 50 4.69 17.96 8.97
CA LYS A 50 5.79 18.90 8.65
C LYS A 50 7.11 18.61 9.37
N LYS A 51 7.07 18.06 10.59
CA LYS A 51 8.28 17.76 11.39
C LYS A 51 9.01 16.50 10.91
N HIS A 52 8.33 15.62 10.18
CA HIS A 52 8.84 14.38 9.61
C HIS A 52 8.18 14.19 8.24
N ASP A 53 8.71 14.88 7.22
CA ASP A 53 8.07 14.89 5.90
C ASP A 53 8.41 13.62 5.12
N GLU A 54 7.58 12.60 5.29
CA GLU A 54 7.66 11.35 4.53
C GLU A 54 6.88 11.42 3.21
N LEU A 55 6.28 12.58 2.89
CA LEU A 55 5.45 12.76 1.70
C LEU A 55 6.18 12.43 0.39
N PRO A 56 7.49 12.73 0.21
CA PRO A 56 8.21 12.31 -0.99
C PRO A 56 8.25 10.79 -1.17
N TYR A 57 8.45 10.03 -0.08
CA TYR A 57 8.49 8.58 -0.11
C TYR A 57 7.09 7.98 -0.33
N ILE A 58 6.08 8.53 0.34
CA ILE A 58 4.68 8.13 0.13
C ILE A 58 4.31 8.31 -1.35
N LYS A 59 4.61 9.47 -1.95
CA LYS A 59 4.32 9.75 -3.36
C LYS A 59 5.08 8.82 -4.30
N TYR A 60 6.37 8.62 -4.06
CA TYR A 60 7.21 7.74 -4.87
C TYR A 60 6.66 6.30 -4.93
N ILE A 61 6.18 5.77 -3.81
CA ILE A 61 5.61 4.42 -3.78
C ILE A 61 4.20 4.41 -4.39
N ALA A 62 3.37 5.43 -4.15
CA ALA A 62 2.03 5.54 -4.73
C ALA A 62 2.02 5.67 -6.28
N GLU A 63 3.12 6.13 -6.88
CA GLU A 63 3.30 6.14 -8.33
C GLU A 63 3.57 4.74 -8.92
N LYS A 64 3.96 3.78 -8.07
CA LYS A 64 4.28 2.40 -8.46
C LYS A 64 3.14 1.41 -8.17
N THR A 65 1.98 1.90 -7.74
CA THR A 65 0.78 1.11 -7.39
C THR A 65 -0.35 1.28 -8.36
#